data_AF-A0A507ECR5-F1
#
_entry.id   AF-A0A507ECR5-F1
#
_cell.length_a   1.000
_cell.length_b   1.000
_cell.length_c   1.000
_cell.angle_alpha   90.00
_cell.angle_beta   90.00
_cell.angle_gamma   90.00
#
_symmetry.space_group_name_H-M   'P 1'
#
loop_
_entity.id
_entity.type
_entity.pdbx_description
1 polymer ?
#
loop_
_entity_poly.entity_id
_entity_poly.type
_entity_poly.pdbx_seq_one_letter_code
_entity_poly.pdbx_strand_id
1 'polypeptide(L)'
;MSTKKRNIVQPMADNFAKAAPASNNVINGVRLSNEPDSSRIITVPANDGKTGEPMELSYTNYKVIGNGSFGVVFQAQLIANKEQVAIKKVLQDKRFKNRELQIMRLLDHRNICSLRAFFYSAGDKKDEVFLNLTLEFIPETIYRASRHYGKIKQTMPMASIKLYMYQLFRSLAYIHSLGICHRDIKPQNLLLDPATGVLKLCDFGSAKILVKDEPNVSYICSRYYRAPELIFGSTDYSVSIDVWSTGCVMAELMMGSPIFPGESGVDQLVEIIKVLGTPTREQIKSMNRNYTEYKFPQIKASPWPRTFKNKPTTPESLDLIAKLLEYTPLNRLTAIEAMAHNFFDELRLPDAKMANGRDFPPLFDFSVLELSIQPDLNRAIVPPHAEAALRAKGIDLDKFQPVKIERPTLAD
;
A
#
# COMPACT_ATOMS: atom_id res chain seq x y z
N MET A 1 31.93 -39.17 50.06
CA MET A 1 32.08 -37.74 49.73
C MET A 1 31.46 -37.47 48.36
N SER A 2 30.47 -36.57 48.36
CA SER A 2 29.94 -35.76 47.26
C SER A 2 29.36 -36.43 45.99
N THR A 3 28.04 -36.61 46.05
CA THR A 3 27.09 -36.70 44.94
C THR A 3 26.83 -35.29 44.37
N LYS A 4 26.99 -35.08 43.05
CA LYS A 4 26.53 -33.85 42.37
C LYS A 4 25.13 -34.06 41.80
N LYS A 5 24.21 -33.24 42.32
CA LYS A 5 22.76 -33.22 42.09
C LYS A 5 22.40 -32.66 40.71
N ARG A 6 21.35 -33.26 40.13
CA ARG A 6 20.45 -32.69 39.12
C ARG A 6 19.76 -31.46 39.72
N ASN A 7 19.73 -30.34 38.99
CA ASN A 7 18.81 -29.25 39.28
C ASN A 7 17.64 -29.27 38.29
N ILE A 8 16.47 -29.39 38.88
CA ILE A 8 15.13 -29.35 38.31
C ILE A 8 14.77 -27.89 38.11
N VAL A 9 14.25 -27.53 36.93
CA VAL A 9 13.63 -26.22 36.69
C VAL A 9 12.13 -26.38 36.92
N GLN A 10 11.60 -25.65 37.90
CA GLN A 10 10.17 -25.35 38.04
C GLN A 10 9.98 -23.82 38.19
N PRO A 11 8.78 -23.30 37.86
CA PRO A 11 8.60 -21.96 37.31
C PRO A 11 8.40 -20.89 38.40
N MET A 12 8.89 -19.68 38.14
CA MET A 12 8.53 -18.50 38.93
C MET A 12 7.51 -17.67 38.14
N ALA A 13 6.27 -17.69 38.65
CA ALA A 13 5.30 -16.64 38.46
C ALA A 13 5.58 -15.49 39.45
N ASP A 14 5.12 -14.30 39.05
CA ASP A 14 4.82 -13.09 39.84
C ASP A 14 5.95 -12.37 40.58
N ASN A 15 6.39 -11.25 39.99
CA ASN A 15 6.25 -9.89 40.58
C ASN A 15 7.13 -8.89 39.82
N PHE A 16 6.53 -7.94 39.11
CA PHE A 16 7.01 -6.55 39.04
C PHE A 16 5.88 -5.63 38.56
N ALA A 17 5.00 -5.26 39.49
CA ALA A 17 4.32 -3.98 39.44
C ALA A 17 5.10 -3.00 40.34
N LYS A 18 6.04 -2.27 39.74
CA LYS A 18 6.51 -0.99 40.27
C LYS A 18 6.37 0.04 39.17
N ALA A 19 5.49 1.00 39.39
CA ALA A 19 5.28 2.14 38.51
C ALA A 19 6.62 2.85 38.27
N ALA A 20 7.07 2.85 37.02
CA ALA A 20 8.16 3.70 36.56
C ALA A 20 7.64 5.14 36.44
N PRO A 21 8.47 6.17 36.75
CA PRO A 21 8.08 7.56 36.57
C PRO A 21 7.84 7.86 35.09
N ALA A 22 6.88 8.74 34.80
CA ALA A 22 6.46 9.13 33.46
C ALA A 22 7.68 9.43 32.56
N SER A 23 8.00 8.51 31.66
CA SER A 23 9.03 8.69 30.65
C SER A 23 8.49 9.64 29.58
N ASN A 24 9.27 10.67 29.27
CA ASN A 24 9.03 11.56 28.13
C ASN A 24 9.01 10.72 26.84
N ASN A 25 7.83 10.28 26.40
CA ASN A 25 7.66 9.48 25.19
C ASN A 25 7.85 10.38 23.96
N VAL A 26 9.09 10.48 23.49
CA VAL A 26 9.43 11.08 22.20
C VAL A 26 9.52 9.97 21.16
N ILE A 27 8.72 10.04 20.09
CA ILE A 27 8.80 9.13 18.95
C ILE A 27 9.13 9.92 17.69
N ASN A 28 10.26 9.62 17.04
CA ASN A 28 10.77 10.34 15.86
C ASN A 28 10.81 11.87 16.01
N GLY A 29 11.23 12.35 17.17
CA GLY A 29 11.28 13.78 17.50
C GLY A 29 9.93 14.40 17.89
N VAL A 30 8.84 13.64 17.86
CA VAL A 30 7.51 14.10 18.30
C VAL A 30 7.30 13.69 19.76
N ARG A 31 7.18 14.67 20.67
CA ARG A 31 6.72 14.40 22.05
C ARG A 31 5.24 14.03 22.06
N LEU A 32 4.93 12.90 22.69
CA LEU A 32 3.56 12.46 22.98
C LEU A 32 3.01 13.06 24.29
N SER A 33 3.86 13.74 25.07
CA SER A 33 3.59 14.13 26.47
C SER A 33 2.78 15.43 26.61
N ASN A 34 1.83 15.68 25.72
CA ASN A 34 0.80 16.71 25.82
C ASN A 34 -0.29 16.33 24.79
N GLU A 35 -1.02 15.24 25.03
CA GLU A 35 -2.30 15.10 24.32
C GLU A 35 -3.12 16.35 24.67
N PRO A 36 -3.45 17.21 23.70
CA PRO A 36 -4.36 18.32 23.97
C PRO A 36 -5.61 17.70 24.57
N ASP A 37 -6.15 18.33 25.62
CA ASP A 37 -7.49 18.00 26.11
C ASP A 37 -8.39 17.76 24.90
N SER A 38 -9.06 16.60 24.83
CA SER A 38 -9.82 16.19 23.64
C SER A 38 -10.82 17.25 23.17
N SER A 39 -11.22 18.14 24.08
CA SER A 39 -12.11 19.29 23.84
C SER A 39 -11.42 20.56 23.30
N ARG A 40 -10.09 20.65 23.33
CA ARG A 40 -9.33 21.84 22.91
C ARG A 40 -9.40 21.98 21.38
N ILE A 41 -9.75 23.17 20.94
CA ILE A 41 -9.68 23.57 19.53
C ILE A 41 -8.27 24.07 19.25
N ILE A 42 -7.64 23.53 18.21
CA ILE A 42 -6.36 23.96 17.67
C ILE A 42 -6.65 24.62 16.33
N THR A 43 -6.22 25.87 16.17
CA THR A 43 -6.31 26.63 14.91
C THR A 43 -4.90 26.95 14.44
N VAL A 44 -4.60 26.65 13.17
CA VAL A 44 -3.29 26.88 12.56
C VAL A 44 -3.44 27.50 11.16
N PRO A 45 -2.50 28.36 10.74
CA PRO A 45 -2.35 28.69 9.33
C PRO A 45 -1.94 27.44 8.56
N ALA A 46 -2.60 27.17 7.45
CA ALA A 46 -2.40 26.01 6.60
C ALA A 46 -2.53 26.39 5.12
N ASN A 47 -2.35 25.41 4.26
CA ASN A 47 -2.56 25.51 2.83
C ASN A 47 -3.52 24.42 2.39
N ASP A 48 -4.41 24.75 1.45
CA ASP A 48 -5.31 23.79 0.82
C ASP A 48 -4.51 22.68 0.12
N GLY A 49 -4.94 21.43 0.27
CA GLY A 49 -4.21 20.27 -0.22
C GLY A 49 -4.08 20.21 -1.74
N LYS A 50 -5.03 20.78 -2.48
CA LYS A 50 -5.05 20.72 -3.96
C LYS A 50 -4.43 21.98 -4.56
N THR A 51 -5.02 23.13 -4.25
CA THR A 51 -4.64 24.43 -4.80
C THR A 51 -3.34 24.97 -4.19
N GLY A 52 -3.07 24.67 -2.92
CA GLY A 52 -1.96 25.25 -2.17
C GLY A 52 -2.26 26.66 -1.65
N GLU A 53 -3.47 27.19 -1.87
CA GLU A 53 -3.86 28.51 -1.39
C GLU A 53 -3.87 28.57 0.14
N PRO A 54 -3.45 29.69 0.76
CA PRO A 54 -3.48 29.85 2.21
C PRO A 54 -4.91 29.72 2.77
N MET A 55 -5.03 29.04 3.90
CA MET A 55 -6.29 28.88 4.63
C MET A 55 -6.05 28.78 6.14
N GLU A 56 -7.12 28.93 6.93
CA GLU A 56 -7.10 28.62 8.36
C GLU A 56 -7.68 27.22 8.59
N LEU A 57 -6.97 26.37 9.34
CA LEU A 57 -7.41 25.02 9.67
C LEU A 57 -7.66 24.91 11.18
N SER A 58 -8.91 24.67 11.57
CA SER A 58 -9.30 24.41 12.95
C SER A 58 -9.73 22.96 13.15
N TYR A 59 -9.14 22.28 14.14
CA TYR A 59 -9.46 20.89 14.47
C TYR A 59 -9.42 20.62 15.99
N THR A 60 -10.03 19.51 16.40
CA THR A 60 -10.11 19.04 17.80
C THR A 60 -9.99 17.51 17.89
N ASN A 61 -10.15 16.91 19.06
CA ASN A 61 -10.08 15.46 19.29
C ASN A 61 -8.77 14.82 18.78
N TYR A 62 -7.65 15.50 19.00
CA TYR A 62 -6.34 15.14 18.48
C TYR A 62 -5.71 14.00 19.28
N LYS A 63 -5.69 12.78 18.72
CA LYS A 63 -5.17 11.57 19.39
C LYS A 63 -4.23 10.77 18.49
N VAL A 64 -3.23 10.12 19.07
CA VAL A 64 -2.30 9.27 18.30
C VAL A 64 -3.01 7.99 17.85
N ILE A 65 -2.90 7.65 16.56
CA ILE A 65 -3.45 6.40 16.00
C ILE A 65 -2.40 5.51 15.35
N GLY A 66 -1.19 6.03 15.12
CA GLY A 66 -0.09 5.24 14.58
C GLY A 66 1.24 5.96 14.69
N ASN A 67 2.31 5.17 14.76
CA ASN A 67 3.68 5.63 14.72
C ASN A 67 4.46 4.74 13.74
N GLY A 68 5.20 5.34 12.83
CA GLY A 68 6.03 4.63 11.84
C GLY A 68 7.46 5.15 11.86
N SER A 69 8.33 4.66 10.98
CA SER A 69 9.73 5.13 10.91
C SER A 69 9.88 6.61 10.54
N PHE A 70 8.87 7.18 9.88
CA PHE A 70 8.93 8.53 9.29
C PHE A 70 8.17 9.58 10.09
N GLY A 71 7.39 9.20 11.11
CA GLY A 71 6.58 10.17 11.84
C GLY A 71 5.47 9.56 12.70
N VAL A 72 4.57 10.43 13.14
CA VAL A 72 3.42 10.08 13.98
C VAL A 72 2.14 10.49 13.26
N VAL A 73 1.12 9.63 13.30
CA VAL A 73 -0.19 9.87 12.71
C VAL A 73 -1.19 10.09 13.83
N PHE A 74 -1.94 11.17 13.72
CA PHE A 74 -2.99 11.56 14.66
C PHE A 74 -4.35 11.48 13.98
N GLN A 75 -5.36 11.01 14.68
CA GLN A 75 -6.75 11.25 14.31
C GLN A 75 -7.18 12.59 14.88
N ALA A 76 -7.93 13.38 14.12
CA ALA A 76 -8.54 14.62 14.55
C ALA A 76 -9.91 14.81 13.89
N GLN A 77 -10.68 15.78 14.36
CA GLN A 77 -11.93 16.21 13.75
C GLN A 77 -11.86 17.68 13.34
N LEU A 78 -12.17 17.98 12.09
CA LEU A 78 -12.26 19.36 11.60
C LEU A 78 -13.46 20.08 12.21
N ILE A 79 -13.28 21.34 12.60
CA ILE A 79 -14.35 22.13 13.24
C ILE A 79 -15.43 22.52 12.23
N ALA A 80 -15.02 22.94 11.02
CA ALA A 80 -15.89 23.52 10.01
C ALA A 80 -17.00 22.56 9.53
N ASN A 81 -16.66 21.29 9.27
CA ASN A 81 -17.58 20.31 8.69
C ASN A 81 -17.73 19.02 9.53
N LYS A 82 -17.09 18.94 10.70
CA LYS A 82 -17.06 17.77 11.58
C LYS A 82 -16.45 16.50 10.95
N GLU A 83 -15.76 16.63 9.81
CA GLU A 83 -15.06 15.54 9.14
C GLU A 83 -13.93 15.00 10.01
N GLN A 84 -13.82 13.67 10.07
CA GLN A 84 -12.68 12.99 10.69
C GLN A 84 -11.50 13.00 9.71
N VAL A 85 -10.32 13.33 10.21
CA VAL A 85 -9.08 13.43 9.41
C VAL A 85 -7.92 12.72 10.10
N ALA A 86 -6.93 12.32 9.32
CA ALA A 86 -5.65 11.80 9.79
C ALA A 86 -4.56 12.85 9.55
N ILE A 87 -3.90 13.34 10.59
CA ILE A 87 -2.79 14.29 10.49
C ILE A 87 -1.49 13.53 10.63
N LYS A 88 -0.75 13.35 9.53
CA LYS A 88 0.59 12.73 9.52
C LYS A 88 1.64 13.81 9.75
N LYS A 89 2.30 13.77 10.91
CA LYS A 89 3.37 14.69 11.31
C LYS A 89 4.73 14.06 11.05
N VAL A 90 5.51 14.67 10.16
CA VAL A 90 6.80 14.17 9.67
C VAL A 90 7.89 15.23 9.86
N LEU A 91 9.00 14.85 10.48
CA LEU A 91 10.16 15.73 10.63
C LEU A 91 10.75 16.06 9.24
N GLN A 92 10.97 17.34 8.98
CA GLN A 92 11.65 17.79 7.76
C GLN A 92 13.16 17.80 7.99
N ASP A 93 13.79 16.65 7.73
CA ASP A 93 15.24 16.56 7.73
C ASP A 93 15.79 17.18 6.43
N LYS A 94 16.56 18.26 6.55
CA LYS A 94 17.16 18.98 5.41
C LYS A 94 18.04 18.07 4.52
N ARG A 95 18.49 16.92 5.04
CA ARG A 95 19.28 15.93 4.29
C ARG A 95 18.44 15.05 3.38
N PHE A 96 17.12 14.97 3.61
CA PHE A 96 16.20 14.12 2.86
C PHE A 96 15.11 14.97 2.20
N LYS A 97 15.04 14.94 0.87
CA LYS A 97 13.92 15.54 0.14
C LYS A 97 12.65 14.72 0.41
N ASN A 98 11.72 15.24 1.20
CA ASN A 98 10.40 14.63 1.37
C ASN A 98 9.52 14.98 0.16
N ARG A 99 9.31 14.00 -0.73
CA ARG A 99 8.48 14.15 -1.94
C ARG A 99 7.00 13.87 -1.69
N GLU A 100 6.62 13.44 -0.48
CA GLU A 100 5.25 13.00 -0.18
C GLU A 100 4.24 14.11 -0.45
N LEU A 101 4.50 15.33 0.02
CA LEU A 101 3.62 16.47 -0.25
C LEU A 101 3.49 16.73 -1.75
N GLN A 102 4.62 16.80 -2.46
CA GLN A 102 4.62 17.11 -3.90
C GLN A 102 3.85 16.05 -4.70
N ILE A 103 4.04 14.77 -4.38
CA ILE A 103 3.32 13.66 -5.01
C ILE A 103 1.84 13.73 -4.68
N MET A 104 1.47 13.86 -3.40
CA MET A 104 0.07 13.88 -2.96
C MET A 104 -0.73 15.01 -3.60
N ARG A 105 -0.11 16.17 -3.87
CA ARG A 105 -0.76 17.29 -4.58
C ARG A 105 -1.11 17.00 -6.05
N LEU A 106 -0.46 16.00 -6.65
CA LEU A 106 -0.72 15.57 -8.04
C LEU A 106 -1.84 14.51 -8.13
N LEU A 107 -2.25 13.93 -7.00
CA LEU A 107 -3.14 12.77 -6.98
C LEU A 107 -4.58 13.19 -6.69
N ASP A 108 -5.50 12.76 -7.56
CA ASP A 108 -6.94 12.92 -7.36
C ASP A 108 -7.63 11.65 -7.88
N HIS A 109 -7.80 10.66 -7.01
CA HIS A 109 -8.35 9.37 -7.38
C HIS A 109 -9.11 8.73 -6.22
N ARG A 110 -10.23 8.07 -6.52
CA ARG A 110 -11.15 7.53 -5.49
C ARG A 110 -10.50 6.50 -4.57
N ASN A 111 -9.59 5.69 -5.10
CA ASN A 111 -8.86 4.65 -4.38
C ASN A 111 -7.49 5.10 -3.87
N ILE A 112 -7.27 6.42 -3.76
CA ILE A 112 -6.09 7.03 -3.13
C ILE A 112 -6.58 7.90 -1.97
N CYS A 113 -5.81 7.91 -0.88
CA CYS A 113 -6.06 8.76 0.28
C CYS A 113 -5.86 10.23 -0.10
N SER A 114 -6.86 11.07 0.12
CA SER A 114 -6.92 12.47 -0.32
C SER A 114 -6.19 13.38 0.66
N LEU A 115 -5.37 14.29 0.12
CA LEU A 115 -4.77 15.39 0.89
C LEU A 115 -5.79 16.54 1.02
N ARG A 116 -6.24 16.82 2.25
CA ARG A 116 -7.17 17.92 2.54
C ARG A 116 -6.44 19.24 2.71
N ALA A 117 -5.36 19.23 3.50
CA ALA A 117 -4.56 20.41 3.80
C ALA A 117 -3.15 19.99 4.22
N PHE A 118 -2.22 20.94 4.21
CA PHE A 118 -0.90 20.76 4.82
C PHE A 118 -0.46 22.03 5.54
N PHE A 119 0.40 21.87 6.55
CA PHE A 119 0.97 23.00 7.28
C PHE A 119 2.30 22.63 7.93
N TYR A 120 3.11 23.64 8.24
CA TYR A 120 4.38 23.47 8.94
C TYR A 120 4.24 23.85 10.41
N SER A 121 4.91 23.12 11.29
CA SER A 121 4.95 23.41 12.72
C SER A 121 6.37 23.29 13.27
N ALA A 122 6.76 24.17 14.18
CA ALA A 122 8.04 24.07 14.88
C ALA A 122 8.10 22.83 15.80
N GLY A 123 9.29 22.28 15.97
CA GLY A 123 9.60 21.25 16.97
C GLY A 123 9.99 21.84 18.33
N ASP A 124 10.30 20.95 19.27
CA ASP A 124 10.78 21.35 20.60
C ASP A 124 12.22 21.88 20.55
N LYS A 125 13.04 21.37 19.62
CA LYS A 125 14.40 21.88 19.43
C LYS A 125 14.42 23.04 18.45
N LYS A 126 15.35 23.95 18.69
CA LYS A 126 15.70 25.01 17.74
C LYS A 126 16.03 24.38 16.38
N ASP A 127 15.46 24.94 15.33
CA ASP A 127 15.58 24.52 13.91
C ASP A 127 14.84 23.23 13.50
N GLU A 128 14.11 22.57 14.40
CA GLU A 128 13.22 21.46 14.01
C GLU A 128 11.96 21.99 13.36
N VAL A 129 11.68 21.53 12.14
CA VAL A 129 10.46 21.84 11.39
C VAL A 129 9.76 20.54 11.05
N PHE A 130 8.46 20.48 11.29
CA PHE A 130 7.61 19.36 10.93
C PHE A 130 6.66 19.77 9.82
N LEU A 131 6.48 18.88 8.85
CA LEU A 131 5.40 18.93 7.88
C LEU A 131 4.24 18.11 8.45
N ASN A 132 3.05 18.68 8.42
CA ASN A 132 1.81 18.03 8.83
C ASN A 132 0.92 17.89 7.59
N LEU A 133 0.61 16.65 7.22
CA LEU A 133 -0.31 16.34 6.13
C LEU A 133 -1.67 15.96 6.72
N THR A 134 -2.69 16.77 6.49
CA THR A 134 -4.08 16.48 6.87
C THR A 134 -4.73 15.68 5.74
N LEU A 135 -4.95 14.41 6.01
CA LEU A 135 -5.47 13.41 5.07
C LEU A 135 -6.91 13.02 5.45
N GLU A 136 -7.67 12.47 4.50
CA GLU A 136 -8.94 11.82 4.82
C GLU A 136 -8.72 10.66 5.81
N PHE A 137 -9.64 10.50 6.78
CA PHE A 137 -9.57 9.40 7.73
C PHE A 137 -10.37 8.19 7.22
N ILE A 138 -9.73 7.02 7.23
CA ILE A 138 -10.36 5.74 6.91
C ILE A 138 -10.12 4.79 8.10
N PRO A 139 -11.15 4.12 8.64
CA PRO A 139 -11.12 3.56 9.99
C PRO A 139 -10.26 2.30 10.15
N GLU A 140 -10.05 1.53 9.09
CA GLU A 140 -9.35 0.26 9.13
C GLU A 140 -8.24 0.15 8.10
N THR A 141 -7.45 -0.92 8.21
CA THR A 141 -6.44 -1.31 7.22
C THR A 141 -6.65 -2.76 6.82
N ILE A 142 -6.17 -3.14 5.63
CA ILE A 142 -6.14 -4.53 5.20
C ILE A 142 -5.35 -5.39 6.17
N TYR A 143 -4.26 -4.87 6.76
CA TYR A 143 -3.50 -5.57 7.79
C TYR A 143 -4.35 -5.96 9.00
N ARG A 144 -5.09 -5.00 9.57
CA ARG A 144 -5.96 -5.23 10.73
C ARG A 144 -7.13 -6.15 10.38
N ALA A 145 -7.73 -6.00 9.20
CA ALA A 145 -8.79 -6.88 8.71
C ALA A 145 -8.29 -8.33 8.55
N SER A 146 -7.14 -8.55 7.91
CA SER A 146 -6.51 -9.87 7.76
C SER A 146 -6.22 -10.52 9.12
N ARG A 147 -5.66 -9.75 10.07
CA ARG A 147 -5.41 -10.20 11.45
C ARG A 147 -6.69 -10.59 12.18
N HIS A 148 -7.81 -9.89 11.95
CA HIS A 148 -9.10 -10.25 12.51
C HIS A 148 -9.55 -11.64 12.04
N TYR A 149 -9.53 -11.90 10.72
CA TYR A 149 -9.84 -13.22 10.17
C TYR A 149 -8.94 -14.33 10.73
N GLY A 150 -7.63 -14.06 10.84
CA GLY A 150 -6.69 -14.98 11.48
C GLY A 150 -7.05 -15.33 12.94
N LYS A 151 -7.47 -14.33 13.74
CA LYS A 151 -7.90 -14.55 15.14
C LYS A 151 -9.13 -15.45 15.25
N ILE A 152 -10.09 -15.29 14.34
CA ILE A 152 -11.29 -16.13 14.30
C ILE A 152 -11.08 -17.43 13.52
N LYS A 153 -9.83 -17.75 13.14
CA LYS A 153 -9.43 -18.94 12.38
C LYS A 153 -10.19 -19.10 11.05
N GLN A 154 -10.55 -17.99 10.43
CA GLN A 154 -11.17 -17.94 9.11
C GLN A 154 -10.22 -17.27 8.11
N THR A 155 -10.52 -17.44 6.84
CA THR A 155 -9.88 -16.70 5.75
C THR A 155 -10.79 -15.54 5.35
N MET A 156 -10.19 -14.48 4.81
CA MET A 156 -11.00 -13.39 4.25
C MET A 156 -11.84 -13.95 3.08
N PRO A 157 -13.14 -13.63 3.00
CA PRO A 157 -13.99 -14.08 1.91
C PRO A 157 -13.42 -13.68 0.54
N MET A 158 -13.46 -14.60 -0.43
CA MET A 158 -12.89 -14.38 -1.76
C MET A 158 -13.51 -13.18 -2.48
N ALA A 159 -14.83 -12.94 -2.30
CA ALA A 159 -15.50 -11.75 -2.84
C ALA A 159 -14.89 -10.45 -2.30
N SER A 160 -14.51 -10.39 -1.02
CA SER A 160 -13.81 -9.24 -0.43
C SER A 160 -12.41 -9.09 -0.99
N ILE A 161 -11.67 -10.20 -1.19
CA ILE A 161 -10.34 -10.18 -1.82
C ILE A 161 -10.45 -9.61 -3.24
N LYS A 162 -11.39 -10.08 -4.06
CA LYS A 162 -11.65 -9.54 -5.40
C LYS A 162 -11.90 -8.02 -5.34
N LEU A 163 -12.81 -7.58 -4.48
CA LEU A 163 -13.18 -6.17 -4.33
C LEU A 163 -11.98 -5.28 -3.95
N TYR A 164 -11.16 -5.71 -2.98
CA TYR A 164 -10.03 -4.93 -2.50
C TYR A 164 -8.88 -4.93 -3.50
N MET A 165 -8.56 -6.09 -4.10
CA MET A 165 -7.49 -6.18 -5.09
C MET A 165 -7.83 -5.39 -6.35
N TYR A 166 -9.08 -5.37 -6.81
CA TYR A 166 -9.50 -4.57 -7.96
C TYR A 166 -9.28 -3.07 -7.72
N GLN A 167 -9.69 -2.57 -6.56
CA GLN A 167 -9.50 -1.17 -6.17
C GLN A 167 -8.02 -0.79 -6.00
N LEU A 168 -7.18 -1.72 -5.52
CA LEU A 168 -5.73 -1.54 -5.45
C LEU A 168 -5.10 -1.51 -6.84
N PHE A 169 -5.45 -2.42 -7.75
CA PHE A 169 -4.96 -2.34 -9.12
C PHE A 169 -5.41 -1.06 -9.82
N ARG A 170 -6.63 -0.58 -9.57
CA ARG A 170 -7.11 0.69 -10.11
C ARG A 170 -6.29 1.88 -9.60
N SER A 171 -5.97 1.94 -8.30
CA SER A 171 -5.11 3.00 -7.78
C SER A 171 -3.68 2.92 -8.33
N LEU A 172 -3.15 1.72 -8.52
CA LEU A 172 -1.84 1.50 -9.14
C LEU A 172 -1.81 1.91 -10.60
N ALA A 173 -2.80 1.52 -11.39
CA ALA A 173 -2.94 1.93 -12.79
C ALA A 173 -2.92 3.46 -12.92
N TYR A 174 -3.66 4.16 -12.06
CA TYR A 174 -3.67 5.63 -12.01
C TYR A 174 -2.26 6.19 -11.72
N ILE A 175 -1.60 5.82 -10.62
CA ILE A 175 -0.29 6.40 -10.27
C ILE A 175 0.81 5.99 -11.25
N HIS A 176 0.77 4.77 -11.78
CA HIS A 176 1.74 4.25 -12.75
C HIS A 176 1.64 4.99 -14.08
N SER A 177 0.43 5.40 -14.49
CA SER A 177 0.23 6.23 -15.67
C SER A 177 0.95 7.58 -15.58
N LEU A 178 1.04 8.14 -14.37
CA LEU A 178 1.77 9.36 -14.04
C LEU A 178 3.29 9.10 -13.81
N GLY A 179 3.76 7.87 -13.98
CA GLY A 179 5.15 7.48 -13.72
C GLY A 179 5.52 7.39 -12.23
N ILE A 180 4.54 7.49 -11.32
CA ILE A 180 4.76 7.40 -9.87
C ILE A 180 4.79 5.93 -9.48
N CYS A 181 5.89 5.49 -8.86
CA CYS A 181 5.99 4.21 -8.17
C CYS A 181 5.81 4.42 -6.67
N HIS A 182 4.96 3.62 -6.03
CA HIS A 182 4.68 3.73 -4.60
C HIS A 182 5.86 3.23 -3.74
N ARG A 183 6.47 2.10 -4.15
CA ARG A 183 7.67 1.50 -3.53
C ARG A 183 7.50 1.05 -2.07
N ASP A 184 6.25 0.88 -1.60
CA ASP A 184 5.95 0.33 -0.27
C ASP A 184 4.50 -0.18 -0.18
N ILE A 185 4.04 -0.89 -1.21
CA ILE A 185 2.74 -1.56 -1.18
C ILE A 185 2.79 -2.70 -0.17
N LYS A 186 1.90 -2.64 0.83
CA LYS A 186 1.77 -3.62 1.91
C LYS A 186 0.42 -3.46 2.61
N PRO A 187 -0.10 -4.48 3.32
CA PRO A 187 -1.41 -4.44 3.97
C PRO A 187 -1.64 -3.26 4.92
N GLN A 188 -0.59 -2.71 5.53
CA GLN A 188 -0.67 -1.56 6.43
C GLN A 188 -0.95 -0.24 5.70
N ASN A 189 -0.55 -0.13 4.43
CA ASN A 189 -0.71 1.07 3.60
C ASN A 189 -1.99 1.01 2.73
N LEU A 190 -2.83 0.01 2.97
CA LEU A 190 -4.11 -0.19 2.30
C LEU A 190 -5.22 0.09 3.32
N LEU A 191 -5.75 1.31 3.28
CA LEU A 191 -6.86 1.70 4.14
C LEU A 191 -8.15 1.07 3.64
N LEU A 192 -9.03 0.71 4.58
CA LEU A 192 -10.27 0.02 4.32
C LEU A 192 -11.40 0.65 5.13
N ASP A 193 -12.54 0.88 4.49
CA ASP A 193 -13.82 1.03 5.17
C ASP A 193 -14.65 -0.25 4.99
N PRO A 194 -14.76 -1.10 6.02
CA PRO A 194 -15.49 -2.37 5.92
C PRO A 194 -17.00 -2.21 5.67
N ALA A 195 -17.58 -1.06 6.05
CA ALA A 195 -19.02 -0.82 5.91
C ALA A 195 -19.42 -0.52 4.47
N THR A 196 -18.52 0.12 3.72
CA THR A 196 -18.73 0.54 2.32
C THR A 196 -17.92 -0.27 1.31
N GLY A 197 -16.94 -1.05 1.77
CA GLY A 197 -16.05 -1.83 0.92
C GLY A 197 -14.98 -1.00 0.20
N VAL A 198 -14.87 0.29 0.51
CA VAL A 198 -13.91 1.21 -0.12
C VAL A 198 -12.49 0.90 0.35
N LEU A 199 -11.58 0.70 -0.61
CA LEU A 199 -10.15 0.64 -0.37
C LEU A 199 -9.46 1.92 -0.87
N LYS A 200 -8.54 2.44 -0.06
CA LYS A 200 -7.70 3.59 -0.41
C LYS A 200 -6.22 3.32 -0.13
N LEU A 201 -5.38 3.55 -1.13
CA LEU A 201 -3.93 3.52 -0.99
C LEU A 201 -3.44 4.77 -0.26
N CYS A 202 -2.56 4.61 0.72
CA CYS A 202 -1.98 5.70 1.51
C CYS A 202 -0.47 5.55 1.69
N ASP A 203 0.15 6.54 2.34
CA ASP A 203 1.59 6.59 2.66
C ASP A 203 2.51 6.66 1.43
N PHE A 204 2.52 7.84 0.79
CA PHE A 204 3.41 8.15 -0.33
C PHE A 204 4.81 8.61 0.12
N GLY A 205 5.17 8.39 1.39
CA GLY A 205 6.48 8.78 1.94
C GLY A 205 7.67 8.11 1.23
N SER A 206 7.46 6.91 0.69
CA SER A 206 8.45 6.20 -0.12
C SER A 206 8.27 6.41 -1.62
N ALA A 207 7.22 7.08 -2.07
CA ALA A 207 6.91 7.16 -3.49
C ALA A 207 7.93 8.03 -4.27
N LYS A 208 8.11 7.73 -5.55
CA LYS A 208 8.96 8.53 -6.46
C LYS A 208 8.42 8.44 -7.89
N ILE A 209 8.50 9.53 -8.64
CA ILE A 209 8.38 9.50 -10.10
C ILE A 209 9.64 8.85 -10.67
N LEU A 210 9.49 7.71 -11.34
CA LEU A 210 10.61 7.02 -11.95
C LEU A 210 10.91 7.62 -13.32
N VAL A 211 12.10 8.20 -13.44
CA VAL A 211 12.62 8.75 -14.70
C VAL A 211 13.52 7.69 -15.32
N LYS A 212 13.37 7.50 -16.64
CA LYS A 212 14.17 6.54 -17.39
C LYS A 212 15.66 6.91 -17.27
N ASP A 213 16.50 5.91 -17.09
CA ASP A 213 17.96 6.03 -16.99
C ASP A 213 18.48 6.75 -15.72
N GLU A 214 17.59 7.19 -14.81
CA GLU A 214 17.98 7.67 -13.47
C GLU A 214 18.08 6.52 -12.46
N PRO A 215 19.20 6.38 -11.72
CA PRO A 215 19.32 5.35 -10.70
C PRO A 215 18.44 5.64 -9.48
N ASN A 216 17.94 4.58 -8.87
CA ASN A 216 17.08 4.61 -7.69
C ASN A 216 17.64 3.73 -6.57
N VAL A 217 17.33 4.07 -5.32
CA VAL A 217 17.71 3.24 -4.16
C VAL A 217 17.02 1.89 -4.25
N SER A 218 17.81 0.81 -4.19
CA SER A 218 17.34 -0.58 -4.27
C SER A 218 16.82 -1.11 -2.92
N TYR A 219 17.42 -0.65 -1.80
CA TYR A 219 16.95 -0.98 -0.45
C TYR A 219 15.69 -0.18 -0.09
N ILE A 220 14.59 -0.53 -0.75
CA ILE A 220 13.26 0.07 -0.61
C ILE A 220 12.21 -1.06 -0.51
N CYS A 221 10.94 -0.71 -0.27
CA CYS A 221 9.86 -1.64 0.10
C CYS A 221 10.06 -2.36 1.44
N SER A 222 8.95 -2.61 2.12
CA SER A 222 8.90 -3.53 3.26
C SER A 222 9.24 -4.96 2.84
N ARG A 223 10.07 -5.65 3.63
CA ARG A 223 10.79 -6.87 3.23
C ARG A 223 9.93 -7.95 2.57
N TYR A 224 8.81 -8.33 3.17
CA TYR A 224 7.96 -9.44 2.67
C TYR A 224 7.31 -9.15 1.31
N TYR A 225 7.22 -7.88 0.92
CA TYR A 225 6.61 -7.42 -0.32
C TYR A 225 7.66 -6.93 -1.33
N ARG A 226 8.95 -7.05 -1.00
CA ARG A 226 10.05 -6.56 -1.83
C ARG A 226 10.24 -7.46 -3.06
N ALA A 227 10.24 -6.85 -4.23
CA ALA A 227 10.47 -7.53 -5.50
C ALA A 227 11.90 -8.10 -5.60
N PRO A 228 12.10 -9.24 -6.28
CA PRO A 228 13.39 -9.92 -6.31
C PRO A 228 14.50 -9.07 -6.94
N GLU A 229 14.20 -8.25 -7.96
CA GLU A 229 15.16 -7.31 -8.55
C GLU A 229 15.73 -6.29 -7.55
N LEU A 230 14.94 -5.88 -6.55
CA LEU A 230 15.41 -5.00 -5.47
C LEU A 230 16.34 -5.75 -4.52
N ILE A 231 16.08 -7.04 -4.28
CA ILE A 231 16.96 -7.92 -3.48
C ILE A 231 18.29 -8.14 -4.22
N PHE A 232 18.25 -8.28 -5.54
CA PHE A 232 19.42 -8.30 -6.41
C PHE A 232 20.11 -6.93 -6.56
N GLY A 233 19.59 -5.88 -5.93
CA GLY A 233 20.23 -4.57 -5.90
C GLY A 233 20.08 -3.74 -7.19
N SER A 234 19.08 -4.04 -8.04
CA SER A 234 18.78 -3.20 -9.21
C SER A 234 18.46 -1.77 -8.80
N THR A 235 18.98 -0.82 -9.56
CA THR A 235 18.72 0.63 -9.40
C THR A 235 17.91 1.20 -10.57
N ASP A 236 17.70 0.40 -11.62
CA ASP A 236 16.99 0.70 -12.87
C ASP A 236 15.62 -0.01 -12.94
N TYR A 237 15.04 -0.33 -11.79
CA TYR A 237 13.72 -0.95 -11.69
C TYR A 237 12.58 -0.03 -12.17
N SER A 238 11.42 -0.62 -12.42
CA SER A 238 10.22 0.08 -12.89
C SER A 238 9.08 0.01 -11.87
N VAL A 239 7.92 0.60 -12.21
CA VAL A 239 6.67 0.50 -11.44
C VAL A 239 6.20 -0.95 -11.22
N SER A 240 6.71 -1.91 -11.99
CA SER A 240 6.46 -3.35 -11.86
C SER A 240 6.81 -3.93 -10.48
N ILE A 241 7.60 -3.24 -9.66
CA ILE A 241 7.85 -3.66 -8.26
C ILE A 241 6.58 -3.57 -7.41
N ASP A 242 5.71 -2.58 -7.66
CA ASP A 242 4.44 -2.45 -6.94
C ASP A 242 3.47 -3.57 -7.34
N VAL A 243 3.55 -4.06 -8.58
CA VAL A 243 2.77 -5.22 -9.05
C VAL A 243 3.19 -6.49 -8.31
N TRP A 244 4.50 -6.72 -8.16
CA TRP A 244 5.00 -7.82 -7.34
C TRP A 244 4.50 -7.73 -5.89
N SER A 245 4.66 -6.57 -5.26
CA SER A 245 4.18 -6.33 -3.89
C SER A 245 2.67 -6.60 -3.76
N THR A 246 1.90 -6.24 -4.78
CA THR A 246 0.45 -6.50 -4.86
C THR A 246 0.14 -7.99 -4.98
N GLY A 247 0.92 -8.75 -5.74
CA GLY A 247 0.86 -10.22 -5.77
C GLY A 247 1.12 -10.83 -4.39
N CYS A 248 2.11 -10.32 -3.65
CA CYS A 248 2.38 -10.74 -2.27
C CYS A 248 1.19 -10.43 -1.33
N VAL A 249 0.57 -9.25 -1.46
CA VAL A 249 -0.63 -8.88 -0.69
C VAL A 249 -1.79 -9.83 -1.00
N MET A 250 -2.06 -10.10 -2.27
CA MET A 250 -3.13 -11.02 -2.69
C MET A 250 -2.92 -12.42 -2.11
N ALA A 251 -1.70 -12.95 -2.23
CA ALA A 251 -1.35 -14.25 -1.67
C ALA A 251 -1.51 -14.26 -0.14
N GLU A 252 -1.07 -13.21 0.56
CA GLU A 252 -1.21 -13.10 2.01
C GLU A 252 -2.68 -13.11 2.45
N LEU A 253 -3.56 -12.42 1.73
CA LEU A 253 -4.99 -12.42 2.02
C LEU A 253 -5.64 -13.80 1.86
N MET A 254 -5.22 -14.56 0.85
CA MET A 254 -5.71 -15.92 0.60
C MET A 254 -5.15 -16.93 1.61
N MET A 255 -3.89 -16.76 2.04
CA MET A 255 -3.22 -17.66 2.99
C MET A 255 -3.53 -17.35 4.46
N GLY A 256 -3.80 -16.09 4.78
CA GLY A 256 -3.87 -15.56 6.15
C GLY A 256 -2.50 -15.27 6.77
N SER A 257 -1.42 -15.36 5.99
CA SER A 257 -0.04 -15.13 6.42
C SER A 257 0.83 -14.74 5.22
N PRO A 258 1.93 -13.99 5.41
CA PRO A 258 2.83 -13.62 4.32
C PRO A 258 3.33 -14.84 3.54
N ILE A 259 3.32 -14.76 2.21
CA ILE A 259 3.79 -15.85 1.34
C ILE A 259 5.32 -16.01 1.36
N PHE A 260 6.06 -14.91 1.58
CA PHE A 260 7.52 -14.90 1.63
C PHE A 260 8.04 -14.25 2.92
N PRO A 261 8.02 -14.97 4.07
CA PRO A 261 8.39 -14.42 5.38
C PRO A 261 9.91 -14.50 5.64
N GLY A 262 10.74 -13.82 4.86
CA GLY A 262 12.20 -13.84 5.03
C GLY A 262 12.69 -13.01 6.23
N GLU A 263 13.67 -13.52 6.99
CA GLU A 263 14.23 -12.80 8.16
C GLU A 263 15.29 -11.75 7.76
N SER A 264 16.04 -12.02 6.68
CA SER A 264 17.02 -11.12 6.06
C SER A 264 16.73 -10.89 4.57
N GLY A 265 17.55 -10.07 3.89
CA GLY A 265 17.46 -9.92 2.43
C GLY A 265 17.76 -11.21 1.68
N VAL A 266 18.71 -12.01 2.19
CA VAL A 266 19.06 -13.31 1.62
C VAL A 266 17.95 -14.33 1.87
N ASP A 267 17.43 -14.39 3.10
CA ASP A 267 16.33 -15.31 3.43
C ASP A 267 15.06 -14.99 2.65
N GLN A 268 14.80 -13.70 2.38
CA GLN A 268 13.69 -13.29 1.52
C GLN A 268 13.79 -13.91 0.12
N LEU A 269 14.99 -13.93 -0.47
CA LEU A 269 15.21 -14.57 -1.76
C LEU A 269 15.05 -16.10 -1.67
N VAL A 270 15.50 -16.71 -0.57
CA VAL A 270 15.31 -18.14 -0.31
C VAL A 270 13.82 -18.51 -0.26
N GLU A 271 12.99 -17.73 0.44
CA GLU A 271 11.53 -17.95 0.49
C GLU A 271 10.88 -17.84 -0.89
N ILE A 272 11.32 -16.89 -1.72
CA ILE A 272 10.85 -16.76 -3.10
C ILE A 272 11.23 -18.00 -3.93
N ILE A 273 12.48 -18.45 -3.85
CA ILE A 273 13.00 -19.61 -4.59
C ILE A 273 12.26 -20.90 -4.18
N LYS A 274 11.87 -21.07 -2.91
CA LYS A 274 11.07 -22.23 -2.48
C LYS A 274 9.73 -22.36 -3.21
N VAL A 275 9.16 -21.25 -3.65
CA VAL A 275 7.87 -21.22 -4.37
C VAL A 275 8.10 -21.20 -5.88
N LEU A 276 8.86 -20.23 -6.39
CA LEU A 276 9.05 -20.02 -7.83
C LEU A 276 10.14 -20.90 -8.46
N GLY A 277 10.91 -21.62 -7.64
CA GLY A 277 12.10 -22.32 -8.08
C GLY A 277 13.29 -21.38 -8.28
N THR A 278 14.43 -21.96 -8.63
CA THR A 278 15.66 -21.21 -8.90
C THR A 278 15.51 -20.38 -10.17
N PRO A 279 15.76 -19.05 -10.14
CA PRO A 279 15.64 -18.23 -11.34
C PRO A 279 16.65 -18.66 -12.41
N THR A 280 16.23 -18.64 -13.67
CA THR A 280 17.13 -18.90 -14.80
C THR A 280 18.14 -17.76 -14.96
N ARG A 281 19.18 -17.99 -15.77
CA ARG A 281 20.18 -16.95 -16.07
C ARG A 281 19.56 -15.73 -16.74
N GLU A 282 18.59 -15.96 -17.63
CA GLU A 282 17.86 -14.92 -18.35
C GLU A 282 16.99 -14.10 -17.37
N GLN A 283 16.32 -14.78 -16.43
CA GLN A 283 15.55 -14.12 -15.38
C GLN A 283 16.44 -13.25 -14.48
N ILE A 284 17.58 -13.77 -14.01
CA ILE A 284 18.56 -12.99 -13.22
C ILE A 284 19.02 -11.76 -13.99
N LYS A 285 19.40 -11.93 -15.27
CA LYS A 285 19.85 -10.82 -16.12
C LYS A 285 18.74 -9.78 -16.35
N SER A 286 17.48 -10.21 -16.41
CA SER A 286 16.34 -9.30 -16.51
C SER A 286 16.05 -8.51 -15.23
N MET A 287 16.40 -9.07 -14.06
CA MET A 287 16.26 -8.42 -12.77
C MET A 287 17.41 -7.45 -12.47
N ASN A 288 18.65 -7.85 -12.73
CA ASN A 288 19.82 -6.97 -12.61
C ASN A 288 20.91 -7.42 -13.60
N ARG A 289 21.14 -6.60 -14.62
CA ARG A 289 22.13 -6.89 -15.69
C ARG A 289 23.57 -6.95 -15.19
N ASN A 290 23.87 -6.26 -14.09
CA ASN A 290 25.21 -6.15 -13.51
C ASN A 290 25.48 -7.24 -12.46
N TYR A 291 24.52 -8.11 -12.18
CA TYR A 291 24.67 -9.16 -11.18
C TYR A 291 25.46 -10.33 -11.77
N THR A 292 26.72 -10.49 -11.35
CA THR A 292 27.69 -11.43 -11.94
C THR A 292 27.95 -12.69 -11.10
N GLU A 293 27.49 -12.74 -9.86
CA GLU A 293 27.77 -13.85 -8.95
C GLU A 293 26.48 -14.56 -8.55
N TYR A 294 26.45 -15.89 -8.61
CA TYR A 294 25.95 -16.81 -7.56
C TYR A 294 25.67 -18.21 -8.13
N LYS A 295 25.99 -19.23 -7.33
CA LYS A 295 25.46 -20.58 -7.49
C LYS A 295 24.31 -20.75 -6.50
N PHE A 296 23.08 -20.68 -6.98
CA PHE A 296 21.93 -21.09 -6.19
C PHE A 296 21.80 -22.62 -6.23
N PRO A 297 21.38 -23.27 -5.12
CA PRO A 297 20.86 -24.62 -5.18
C PRO A 297 19.77 -24.70 -6.25
N GLN A 298 19.75 -25.79 -7.01
CA GLN A 298 18.72 -26.01 -8.03
C GLN A 298 17.46 -26.54 -7.34
N ILE A 299 16.45 -25.68 -7.22
CA ILE A 299 15.17 -25.94 -6.58
C ILE A 299 14.09 -25.86 -7.66
N LYS A 300 13.27 -26.91 -7.76
CA LYS A 300 12.12 -26.92 -8.66
C LYS A 300 11.00 -26.06 -8.08
N ALA A 301 10.30 -25.33 -8.95
CA ALA A 301 9.13 -24.55 -8.55
C ALA A 301 8.07 -25.44 -7.89
N SER A 302 7.46 -24.92 -6.82
CA SER A 302 6.29 -25.53 -6.21
C SER A 302 5.05 -25.13 -7.01
N PRO A 303 4.23 -26.08 -7.51
CA PRO A 303 2.98 -25.73 -8.18
C PRO A 303 2.08 -24.89 -7.28
N TRP A 304 1.46 -23.85 -7.83
CA TRP A 304 0.58 -22.95 -7.07
C TRP A 304 -0.51 -23.65 -6.25
N PRO A 305 -1.23 -24.68 -6.75
CA PRO A 305 -2.20 -25.42 -5.94
C PRO A 305 -1.60 -26.07 -4.69
N ARG A 306 -0.32 -26.48 -4.76
CA ARG A 306 0.40 -27.04 -3.60
C ARG A 306 0.80 -25.95 -2.61
N THR A 307 1.23 -24.79 -3.10
CA THR A 307 1.60 -23.62 -2.28
C THR A 307 0.40 -23.13 -1.45
N PHE A 308 -0.80 -23.14 -2.04
CA PHE A 308 -2.05 -22.76 -1.36
C PHE A 308 -2.83 -23.95 -0.79
N LYS A 309 -2.16 -25.07 -0.47
CA LYS A 309 -2.83 -26.28 0.04
C LYS A 309 -3.71 -25.96 1.25
N ASN A 310 -4.94 -26.48 1.25
CA ASN A 310 -5.95 -26.27 2.28
C ASN A 310 -6.41 -24.81 2.45
N LYS A 311 -6.21 -23.95 1.45
CA LYS A 311 -6.74 -22.58 1.39
C LYS A 311 -7.83 -22.47 0.33
N PRO A 312 -8.82 -21.58 0.50
CA PRO A 312 -9.81 -21.33 -0.53
C PRO A 312 -9.14 -20.68 -1.74
N THR A 313 -9.19 -21.37 -2.88
CA THR A 313 -8.60 -20.91 -4.14
C THR A 313 -9.54 -21.22 -5.30
N THR A 314 -9.40 -20.45 -6.37
CA THR A 314 -10.02 -20.69 -7.68
C THR A 314 -8.93 -20.77 -8.74
N PRO A 315 -9.15 -21.46 -9.87
CA PRO A 315 -8.20 -21.46 -10.99
C PRO A 315 -7.75 -20.04 -11.39
N GLU A 316 -8.70 -19.10 -11.45
CA GLU A 316 -8.46 -17.70 -11.84
C GLU A 316 -7.62 -16.96 -10.79
N SER A 317 -7.80 -17.25 -9.50
CA SER A 317 -6.98 -16.65 -8.45
C SER A 317 -5.52 -17.11 -8.50
N LEU A 318 -5.28 -18.38 -8.81
CA LEU A 318 -3.94 -18.94 -8.91
C LEU A 318 -3.24 -18.46 -10.18
N ASP A 319 -3.98 -18.38 -11.29
CA ASP A 319 -3.49 -17.83 -12.55
C ASP A 319 -3.11 -16.35 -12.42
N LEU A 320 -3.94 -15.53 -11.76
CA LEU A 320 -3.58 -14.13 -11.50
C LEU A 320 -2.32 -14.02 -10.64
N ILE A 321 -2.21 -14.79 -9.54
CA ILE A 321 -1.00 -14.79 -8.71
C ILE A 321 0.24 -15.18 -9.51
N ALA A 322 0.14 -16.20 -10.36
CA ALA A 322 1.25 -16.65 -11.21
C ALA A 322 1.75 -15.52 -12.12
N LYS A 323 0.83 -14.77 -12.73
CA LYS A 323 1.15 -13.65 -13.64
C LYS A 323 1.61 -12.38 -12.94
N LEU A 324 1.45 -12.27 -11.61
CA LEU A 324 1.94 -11.14 -10.81
C LEU A 324 3.32 -11.44 -10.21
N LEU A 325 3.53 -12.68 -9.75
CA LEU A 325 4.75 -13.12 -9.06
C LEU A 325 5.75 -13.77 -10.03
N GLU A 326 6.18 -12.97 -11.01
CA GLU A 326 7.20 -13.35 -12.00
C GLU A 326 8.57 -12.75 -11.66
N TYR A 327 9.64 -13.52 -11.89
CA TYR A 327 11.01 -13.01 -11.72
C TYR A 327 11.32 -11.91 -12.73
N THR A 328 10.99 -12.13 -14.01
CA THR A 328 11.20 -11.14 -15.07
C THR A 328 10.20 -10.00 -14.90
N PRO A 329 10.64 -8.77 -14.58
CA PRO A 329 9.72 -7.69 -14.22
C PRO A 329 8.73 -7.33 -15.34
N LEU A 330 9.17 -7.46 -16.60
CA LEU A 330 8.35 -7.17 -17.79
C LEU A 330 7.32 -8.26 -18.12
N ASN A 331 7.42 -9.45 -17.52
CA ASN A 331 6.44 -10.52 -17.72
C ASN A 331 5.26 -10.39 -16.74
N ARG A 332 5.38 -9.52 -15.73
CA ARG A 332 4.28 -9.25 -14.80
C ARG A 332 3.19 -8.47 -15.54
N LEU A 333 1.94 -8.78 -15.28
CA LEU A 333 0.82 -7.95 -15.75
C LEU A 333 1.02 -6.52 -15.28
N THR A 334 0.71 -5.55 -16.13
CA THR A 334 0.48 -4.19 -15.67
C THR A 334 -0.76 -4.14 -14.77
N ALA A 335 -0.90 -3.06 -13.99
CA ALA A 335 -2.05 -2.92 -13.10
C ALA A 335 -3.39 -2.92 -13.86
N ILE A 336 -3.46 -2.29 -15.05
CA ILE A 336 -4.68 -2.26 -15.87
C ILE A 336 -4.97 -3.63 -16.52
N GLU A 337 -3.96 -4.38 -16.94
CA GLU A 337 -4.12 -5.76 -17.42
C GLU A 337 -4.61 -6.68 -16.30
N ALA A 338 -4.10 -6.51 -15.08
CA ALA A 338 -4.59 -7.24 -13.92
C ALA A 338 -6.07 -6.93 -13.66
N MET A 339 -6.52 -5.67 -13.79
CA MET A 339 -7.94 -5.33 -13.68
C MET A 339 -8.82 -6.00 -14.73
N ALA A 340 -8.30 -6.31 -15.91
CA ALA A 340 -9.01 -7.01 -16.99
C ALA A 340 -9.06 -8.53 -16.78
N HIS A 341 -8.34 -9.07 -15.80
CA HIS A 341 -8.27 -10.51 -15.53
C HIS A 341 -9.62 -11.12 -15.13
N ASN A 342 -9.87 -12.36 -15.54
CA ASN A 342 -11.13 -13.08 -15.29
C ASN A 342 -11.43 -13.30 -13.80
N PHE A 343 -10.41 -13.20 -12.95
CA PHE A 343 -10.57 -13.23 -11.49
C PHE A 343 -11.57 -12.17 -10.99
N PHE A 344 -11.70 -11.04 -11.71
CA PHE A 344 -12.58 -9.93 -11.37
C PHE A 344 -13.94 -9.96 -12.09
N ASP A 345 -14.24 -10.97 -12.92
CA ASP A 345 -15.48 -11.04 -13.70
C ASP A 345 -16.74 -10.97 -12.82
N GLU A 346 -16.70 -11.59 -11.64
CA GLU A 346 -17.81 -11.56 -10.68
C GLU A 346 -18.17 -10.13 -10.24
N LEU A 347 -17.18 -9.23 -10.14
CA LEU A 347 -17.43 -7.82 -9.80
C LEU A 347 -18.18 -7.08 -10.91
N ARG A 348 -18.09 -7.58 -12.15
CA ARG A 348 -18.66 -6.97 -13.37
C ARG A 348 -20.05 -7.51 -13.70
N LEU A 349 -20.65 -8.35 -12.85
CA LEU A 349 -22.05 -8.75 -12.99
C LEU A 349 -22.97 -7.63 -12.47
N PRO A 350 -24.12 -7.36 -13.12
CA PRO A 350 -24.99 -6.23 -12.78
C PRO A 350 -25.58 -6.32 -11.36
N ASP A 351 -25.84 -7.53 -10.86
CA ASP A 351 -26.45 -7.77 -9.55
C ASP A 351 -25.42 -8.18 -8.48
N ALA A 352 -24.12 -8.02 -8.77
CA ALA A 352 -23.07 -8.40 -7.83
C ALA A 352 -23.08 -7.47 -6.60
N LYS A 353 -22.98 -8.09 -5.42
CA LYS A 353 -23.05 -7.40 -4.13
C LYS A 353 -21.89 -7.80 -3.23
N MET A 354 -21.63 -6.95 -2.24
CA MET A 354 -20.73 -7.28 -1.14
C MET A 354 -21.24 -8.48 -0.33
N ALA A 355 -20.34 -9.15 0.38
CA ALA A 355 -20.68 -10.29 1.25
C ALA A 355 -21.69 -9.95 2.37
N ASN A 356 -21.87 -8.67 2.70
CA ASN A 356 -22.85 -8.18 3.67
C ASN A 356 -24.22 -7.82 3.03
N GLY A 357 -24.42 -8.11 1.73
CA GLY A 357 -25.64 -7.83 0.98
C GLY A 357 -25.79 -6.37 0.50
N ARG A 358 -24.83 -5.49 0.79
CA ARG A 358 -24.82 -4.11 0.27
C ARG A 358 -24.26 -4.06 -1.15
N ASP A 359 -24.60 -3.00 -1.87
CA ASP A 359 -24.01 -2.73 -3.19
C ASP A 359 -22.51 -2.43 -3.06
N PHE A 360 -21.76 -2.73 -4.12
CA PHE A 360 -20.35 -2.36 -4.18
C PHE A 360 -20.18 -0.84 -4.18
N PRO A 361 -19.04 -0.33 -3.69
CA PRO A 361 -18.66 1.06 -3.98
C PRO A 361 -18.48 1.22 -5.49
N PRO A 362 -18.51 2.45 -6.05
CA PRO A 362 -18.37 2.62 -7.50
C PRO A 362 -17.05 2.00 -8.02
N LEU A 363 -17.16 1.00 -8.90
CA LEU A 363 -15.99 0.30 -9.46
C LEU A 363 -15.65 0.77 -10.87
N PHE A 364 -16.66 1.17 -11.64
CA PHE A 364 -16.58 1.42 -13.08
C PHE A 364 -16.77 2.89 -13.47
N ASP A 365 -16.67 3.80 -12.50
CA ASP A 365 -16.69 5.25 -12.70
C ASP A 365 -15.33 5.78 -13.17
N PHE A 366 -14.79 5.19 -14.24
CA PHE A 366 -13.50 5.57 -14.81
C PHE A 366 -13.51 6.99 -15.37
N SER A 367 -12.39 7.69 -15.17
CA SER A 367 -12.10 8.97 -15.82
C SER A 367 -11.58 8.80 -17.25
N VAL A 368 -11.59 9.88 -18.02
CA VAL A 368 -10.95 9.93 -19.35
C VAL A 368 -9.47 9.56 -19.26
N LEU A 369 -8.78 10.02 -18.21
CA LEU A 369 -7.36 9.71 -17.98
C LEU A 369 -7.16 8.19 -17.81
N GLU A 370 -7.94 7.54 -16.94
CA GLU A 370 -7.82 6.11 -16.67
C GLU A 370 -8.09 5.26 -17.91
N LEU A 371 -9.13 5.59 -18.68
CA LEU A 371 -9.48 4.89 -19.93
C LEU A 371 -8.46 5.16 -21.07
N SER A 372 -7.60 6.16 -20.92
CA SER A 372 -6.52 6.46 -21.87
C SER A 372 -5.23 5.67 -21.60
N ILE A 373 -5.13 4.98 -20.45
CA ILE A 373 -3.92 4.23 -20.07
C ILE A 373 -3.67 3.08 -21.06
N GLN A 374 -4.69 2.27 -21.33
CA GLN A 374 -4.64 1.17 -22.29
C GLN A 374 -6.02 0.98 -22.94
N PRO A 375 -6.36 1.81 -23.95
CA PRO A 375 -7.71 1.90 -24.51
C PRO A 375 -8.28 0.57 -25.03
N ASP A 376 -7.42 -0.31 -25.52
CA ASP A 376 -7.80 -1.65 -26.01
C ASP A 376 -8.44 -2.53 -24.91
N LEU A 377 -8.19 -2.23 -23.63
CA LEU A 377 -8.77 -2.93 -22.49
C LEU A 377 -10.07 -2.31 -21.97
N ASN A 378 -10.52 -1.16 -22.49
CA ASN A 378 -11.67 -0.45 -21.95
C ASN A 378 -12.94 -1.32 -21.92
N ARG A 379 -13.17 -2.11 -22.97
CA ARG A 379 -14.32 -3.05 -23.04
C ARG A 379 -14.20 -4.24 -22.08
N ALA A 380 -12.98 -4.58 -21.63
CA ALA A 380 -12.77 -5.64 -20.65
C ALA A 380 -12.99 -5.14 -19.21
N ILE A 381 -12.71 -3.86 -18.93
CA ILE A 381 -12.82 -3.29 -17.57
C ILE A 381 -14.13 -2.53 -17.32
N VAL A 382 -14.82 -2.05 -18.36
CA VAL A 382 -16.13 -1.42 -18.26
C VAL A 382 -17.22 -2.41 -18.68
N PRO A 383 -18.06 -2.91 -17.75
CA PRO A 383 -19.18 -3.77 -18.12
C PRO A 383 -20.30 -2.97 -18.83
N PRO A 384 -21.11 -3.61 -19.68
CA PRO A 384 -22.15 -2.93 -20.45
C PRO A 384 -23.13 -2.11 -19.61
N HIS A 385 -23.48 -2.59 -18.42
CA HIS A 385 -24.41 -1.89 -17.52
C HIS A 385 -23.84 -0.58 -16.94
N ALA A 386 -22.51 -0.38 -16.96
CA ALA A 386 -21.86 0.83 -16.49
C ALA A 386 -21.75 1.91 -17.58
N GLU A 387 -21.90 1.56 -18.86
CA GLU A 387 -21.70 2.49 -19.98
C GLU A 387 -22.67 3.67 -19.95
N ALA A 388 -23.92 3.46 -19.52
CA ALA A 388 -24.90 4.54 -19.42
C ALA A 388 -24.44 5.64 -18.45
N ALA A 389 -23.82 5.26 -17.32
CA ALA A 389 -23.29 6.20 -16.34
C ALA A 389 -22.06 6.95 -16.87
N LEU A 390 -21.22 6.30 -17.69
CA LEU A 390 -20.10 6.96 -18.36
C LEU A 390 -20.55 7.93 -19.44
N ARG A 391 -21.54 7.55 -20.27
CA ARG A 391 -22.13 8.44 -21.29
C ARG A 391 -22.74 9.69 -20.65
N ALA A 392 -23.38 9.55 -19.49
CA ALA A 392 -23.89 10.70 -18.72
C ALA A 392 -22.78 11.66 -18.25
N LYS A 393 -21.52 11.21 -18.17
CA LYS A 393 -20.33 12.03 -17.89
C LYS A 393 -19.58 12.46 -19.16
N GLY A 394 -20.16 12.25 -20.34
CA GLY A 394 -19.54 12.59 -21.63
C GLY A 394 -18.49 11.59 -22.13
N ILE A 395 -18.44 10.38 -21.56
CA ILE A 395 -17.51 9.32 -21.95
C ILE A 395 -18.27 8.27 -22.75
N ASP A 396 -18.09 8.25 -24.07
CA ASP A 396 -18.67 7.26 -24.98
C ASP A 396 -17.58 6.31 -25.49
N LEU A 397 -17.64 5.03 -25.09
CA LEU A 397 -16.62 4.04 -25.43
C LEU A 397 -16.52 3.76 -26.94
N ASP A 398 -17.61 3.89 -27.69
CA ASP A 398 -17.63 3.69 -29.14
C ASP A 398 -16.92 4.82 -29.91
N LYS A 399 -16.79 5.99 -29.27
CA LYS A 399 -16.18 7.20 -29.84
C LYS A 399 -15.02 7.69 -28.99
N PHE A 400 -14.49 6.83 -28.12
CA PHE A 400 -13.50 7.22 -27.13
C PHE A 400 -12.20 7.60 -27.83
N GLN A 401 -11.73 8.82 -27.57
CA GLN A 401 -10.42 9.29 -28.01
C GLN A 401 -9.50 9.38 -26.80
N PRO A 402 -8.44 8.56 -26.75
CA PRO A 402 -7.48 8.60 -25.65
C PRO A 402 -6.81 9.97 -25.56
N VAL A 403 -6.68 10.49 -24.34
CA VAL A 403 -5.90 11.71 -24.08
C VAL A 403 -4.45 11.37 -23.81
N LYS A 404 -3.55 12.29 -24.16
CA LYS A 404 -2.14 12.15 -23.81
C LYS A 404 -1.98 12.28 -22.30
N ILE A 405 -1.39 11.26 -21.67
CA ILE A 405 -1.06 11.27 -20.25
C ILE A 405 0.26 12.02 -20.06
N GLU A 406 0.19 13.20 -19.46
CA GLU A 406 1.38 13.98 -19.13
C GLU A 406 1.99 13.49 -17.83
N ARG A 407 3.27 13.05 -17.88
CA ARG A 407 3.99 12.67 -16.68
C ARG A 407 4.46 13.93 -15.97
N PRO A 408 4.09 14.15 -14.70
CA PRO A 408 4.56 15.29 -13.95
C PRO A 408 6.09 15.26 -13.83
N THR A 409 6.72 16.40 -14.10
CA THR A 409 8.11 16.64 -13.71
C THR A 409 8.09 17.35 -12.36
N LEU A 410 8.61 16.72 -11.32
CA LEU A 410 8.84 17.44 -10.06
C LEU A 410 10.00 18.42 -10.30
N ALA A 411 9.73 19.71 -10.25
CA ALA A 411 10.78 20.72 -10.15
C ALA A 411 11.57 20.48 -8.86
N ASP A 412 12.89 20.63 -8.94
CA ASP A 412 13.85 20.25 -7.89
C ASP A 412 13.73 21.01 -6.56
#